data_AF-A0A4D4JNZ8-F1
#
_entry.id   AF-A0A4D4JNZ8-F1
#
_cell.length_a   1.000
_cell.length_b   1.000
_cell.length_c   1.000
_cell.angle_alpha   90.00
_cell.angle_beta   90.00
_cell.angle_gamma   90.00
#
_symmetry.space_group_name_H-M   'P 1'
#
loop_
_entity.id
_entity.type
_entity.pdbx_description
1 polymer ?
#
loop_
_entity_poly.entity_id
_entity_poly.type
_entity_poly.pdbx_seq_one_letter_code
_entity_poly.pdbx_strand_id
1 'polypeptide(L)' 'MAAVPERVGVGPPDWHAADKAYQLHHLNCPTCIAAGMAPGKRERCPDGAALWATYQQAGDPPHFTWLRKRPTGRKT' A
#
# COMPACT_ATOMS: atom_id res chain seq x y z
N MET A 1 -30.06 24.03 11.23
CA MET A 1 -28.79 24.03 10.48
C MET A 1 -27.88 23.04 11.17
N ALA A 2 -27.71 21.84 10.63
CA ALA A 2 -26.81 20.84 11.22
C ALA A 2 -25.39 21.10 10.73
N ALA A 3 -24.45 21.21 11.66
CA ALA A 3 -23.03 21.32 11.36
C ALA A 3 -22.57 20.02 10.68
N VAL A 4 -22.10 20.13 9.45
CA VAL A 4 -21.34 19.07 8.77
C VAL A 4 -20.04 18.94 9.55
N PRO A 5 -19.69 17.78 10.16
CA PRO A 5 -18.39 17.66 10.78
C PRO A 5 -17.34 17.89 9.70
N GLU A 6 -16.45 18.82 10.03
CA GLU A 6 -15.24 19.12 9.30
C GLU A 6 -14.57 17.80 8.93
N ARG A 7 -14.28 17.65 7.64
CA ARG A 7 -13.54 16.51 7.13
C ARG A 7 -12.18 16.60 7.79
N VAL A 8 -11.95 15.82 8.85
CA VAL A 8 -10.61 15.58 9.37
C VAL A 8 -9.77 15.29 8.14
N GLY A 9 -8.80 16.14 7.87
CA GLY A 9 -7.88 16.00 6.77
C GLY A 9 -7.06 14.73 6.96
N VAL A 10 -7.65 13.58 6.67
CA VAL A 10 -6.93 12.36 6.34
C VAL A 10 -6.38 12.65 4.95
N GLY A 11 -5.13 13.09 4.92
CA GLY A 11 -4.29 12.84 3.75
C GLY A 11 -4.32 11.35 3.41
N PRO A 12 -3.74 10.93 2.28
CA PRO A 12 -3.55 9.51 2.03
C PRO A 12 -2.99 8.84 3.30
N PRO A 13 -3.48 7.64 3.67
CA PRO A 13 -3.05 6.98 4.91
C PRO A 13 -1.53 7.02 4.97
N ASP A 14 -0.97 7.33 6.15
CA ASP A 14 0.47 7.36 6.31
C ASP A 14 1.05 6.02 5.85
N TRP A 15 1.86 6.04 4.78
CA TRP A 15 2.32 4.82 4.13
C TRP A 15 3.17 3.97 5.08
N HIS A 16 3.88 4.58 6.02
CA HIS A 16 4.63 3.88 7.05
C HIS A 16 3.72 3.11 7.99
N ALA A 17 2.64 3.73 8.46
CA ALA A 17 1.64 3.07 9.31
C ALA A 17 0.96 1.91 8.56
N ALA A 18 0.61 2.11 7.29
CA ALA A 18 -0.02 1.08 6.47
C ALA A 18 0.93 -0.10 6.17
N ASP A 19 2.20 0.18 5.83
CA ASP A 19 3.23 -0.85 5.66
C ASP A 19 3.43 -1.64 6.95
N LYS A 20 3.64 -0.97 8.09
CA LYS A 20 3.83 -1.63 9.38
C LYS A 20 2.68 -2.58 9.72
N ALA A 21 1.44 -2.12 9.55
CA ALA A 21 0.26 -2.95 9.81
C ALA A 21 0.21 -4.17 8.89
N TYR A 22 0.48 -3.98 7.60
CA TYR A 22 0.53 -5.07 6.62
C TYR A 22 1.65 -6.08 6.94
N GLN A 23 2.87 -5.62 7.24
CA GLN A 23 4.01 -6.50 7.55
C GLN A 23 3.77 -7.30 8.82
N LEU A 24 3.24 -6.68 9.88
CA LEU A 24 2.90 -7.38 11.12
C LEU A 24 1.89 -8.51 10.88
N HIS A 25 0.85 -8.27 10.08
CA HIS A 25 -0.08 -9.33 9.70
C HIS A 25 0.60 -10.40 8.84
N HIS A 26 1.32 -9.97 7.80
CA HIS A 26 1.92 -10.85 6.80
C HIS A 26 2.86 -11.88 7.44
N LEU A 27 3.70 -11.47 8.40
CA LEU A 27 4.64 -12.35 9.09
C LEU A 27 3.96 -13.38 10.01
N ASN A 28 2.71 -13.13 10.42
CA ASN A 28 1.96 -14.00 11.33
C ASN A 28 0.86 -14.82 10.64
N CYS A 29 0.59 -14.59 9.35
CA CYS A 29 -0.47 -15.28 8.62
C CYS A 29 0.12 -16.25 7.57
N PRO A 30 0.02 -17.59 7.77
CA PRO A 30 0.58 -18.56 6.82
C PRO A 30 -0.04 -18.46 5.43
N THR A 31 -1.30 -18.06 5.33
CA THR A 31 -1.97 -17.79 4.04
C THR A 31 -1.33 -16.63 3.30
N CYS A 32 -1.02 -15.53 3.99
CA CYS A 32 -0.36 -14.38 3.39
C CYS A 32 1.10 -14.67 3.02
N ILE A 33 1.84 -15.41 3.84
CA ILE A 33 3.19 -15.89 3.52
C ILE A 33 3.17 -16.72 2.23
N ALA A 34 2.25 -17.68 2.15
CA ALA A 34 2.05 -18.50 0.96
C ALA A 34 1.66 -17.66 -0.27
N ALA A 35 0.84 -16.63 -0.10
CA ALA A 35 0.47 -15.69 -1.17
C ALA A 35 1.66 -14.86 -1.66
N GLY A 36 2.54 -14.43 -0.75
CA GLY A 36 3.77 -13.71 -1.08
C GLY A 36 4.79 -14.55 -1.86
N MET A 37 4.83 -15.86 -1.64
CA MET A 37 5.70 -16.79 -2.37
C MET A 37 5.24 -17.08 -3.80
N ALA A 38 3.96 -16.89 -4.10
CA ALA A 38 3.36 -17.20 -5.40
C ALA A 38 2.38 -16.08 -5.84
N PRO A 39 2.89 -14.88 -6.16
CA PRO A 39 2.05 -13.74 -6.51
C PRO A 39 1.14 -14.07 -7.72
N GLY A 40 -0.15 -13.75 -7.59
CA GLY A 40 -1.17 -13.99 -8.62
C GLY A 40 -1.66 -15.44 -8.74
N LYS A 41 -1.09 -16.38 -7.96
CA LYS A 41 -1.53 -17.79 -7.94
C LYS A 41 -2.24 -18.18 -6.65
N ARG A 42 -2.05 -17.40 -5.59
CA ARG A 42 -2.65 -17.64 -4.27
C ARG A 42 -3.20 -16.33 -3.73
N GLU A 43 -4.35 -16.44 -3.11
CA GLU A 43 -5.04 -15.30 -2.51
C GLU A 43 -4.55 -15.04 -1.09
N ARG A 44 -4.54 -13.75 -0.71
CA ARG A 44 -4.35 -13.35 0.68
C ARG A 44 -5.61 -13.70 1.47
N CYS A 45 -5.50 -13.87 2.78
CA CYS A 45 -6.70 -13.94 3.61
C CYS A 45 -7.47 -12.61 3.55
N PRO A 46 -8.77 -12.57 3.90
CA PRO A 46 -9.58 -11.35 3.79
C PRO A 46 -9.00 -10.13 4.52
N ASP A 47 -8.46 -10.33 5.72
CA ASP A 47 -7.83 -9.27 6.51
C ASP A 47 -6.54 -8.76 5.87
N GLY A 48 -5.65 -9.67 5.45
CA GLY A 48 -4.43 -9.34 4.74
C GLY A 48 -4.68 -8.67 3.38
N ALA A 49 -5.80 -8.99 2.71
CA ALA A 49 -6.22 -8.30 1.49
C ALA A 49 -6.66 -6.85 1.77
N ALA A 50 -7.39 -6.60 2.86
CA ALA A 50 -7.78 -5.25 3.28
C ALA A 50 -6.57 -4.39 3.68
N LEU A 51 -5.61 -4.96 4.43
CA LEU A 51 -4.35 -4.29 4.78
C LEU A 51 -3.51 -3.99 3.53
N TRP A 52 -3.43 -4.93 2.59
CA TRP A 52 -2.73 -4.73 1.32
C TRP A 52 -3.37 -3.64 0.46
N ALA A 53 -4.71 -3.57 0.42
CA ALA A 53 -5.42 -2.50 -0.27
C ALA A 53 -5.16 -1.13 0.37
N THR A 54 -5.16 -1.07 1.71
CA THR A 54 -4.86 0.15 2.47
C THR A 54 -3.44 0.65 2.18
N TYR A 55 -2.45 -0.25 2.20
CA TYR A 55 -1.06 0.07 1.84
C TYR A 55 -0.94 0.61 0.41
N GLN A 56 -1.61 0.00 -0.57
CA GLN A 56 -1.58 0.49 -1.96
C GLN A 56 -2.24 1.87 -2.13
N GLN A 57 -3.24 2.20 -1.30
CA GLN A 57 -3.91 3.51 -1.30
C GLN A 57 -3.13 4.59 -0.54
N ALA A 58 -2.17 4.19 0.31
CA ALA A 58 -1.33 5.08 1.12
C ALA A 58 -0.36 5.93 0.29
N GLY A 59 -0.27 5.68 -1.02
CA GLY A 59 0.64 6.36 -1.93
C GLY A 59 2.01 5.69 -1.99
N ASP A 60 2.88 6.22 -2.84
CA ASP A 60 4.21 5.65 -3.05
C ASP A 60 5.17 6.09 -1.94
N PRO A 61 5.92 5.17 -1.32
CA PRO A 61 7.03 5.56 -0.45
C PRO A 61 8.03 6.41 -1.27
N PRO A 62 8.65 7.45 -0.70
CA PRO A 62 9.57 8.35 -1.42
C PRO A 62 10.91 7.70 -1.84
N HIS A 63 11.01 6.37 -1.92
CA HIS A 63 12.26 5.63 -1.92
C HIS A 63 12.86 5.33 -3.32
N PHE A 64 12.09 5.51 -4.41
CA PHE A 64 12.57 5.32 -5.80
C PHE A 64 12.41 6.57 -6.67
N THR A 65 12.62 7.77 -6.10
CA THR A 65 12.64 9.02 -6.88
C THR A 65 13.68 9.00 -8.01
N TRP A 66 14.74 8.20 -7.88
CA TRP A 66 15.73 7.95 -8.93
C TRP A 66 15.20 7.09 -10.09
N LEU A 67 14.24 6.18 -9.85
CA LEU A 67 13.63 5.32 -10.88
C LEU A 67 12.61 6.09 -11.75
N ARG A 68 12.03 7.17 -11.19
CA ARG A 68 11.10 8.06 -11.89
C ARG A 68 11.79 9.00 -12.89
N LYS A 69 13.12 9.19 -12.80
CA LYS A 69 13.92 9.97 -13.76
C LYS A 69 14.35 9.10 -14.95
N ARG A 70 13.40 8.60 -15.76
CA ARG A 70 13.74 8.23 -17.14
C ARG A 70 13.56 9.49 -17.99
N PRO A 71 14.63 10.12 -18.52
CA PRO A 71 14.41 11.13 -19.55
C PRO A 71 13.85 10.41 -20.77
N THR A 72 12.55 10.54 -21.00
CA THR A 72 11.91 10.25 -22.28
C THR A 72 12.42 11.30 -23.28
N GLY A 73 13.65 11.13 -23.75
CA GLY A 73 14.33 12.19 -24.47
C GLY A 73 15.64 11.73 -25.09
N ARG A 74 15.55 10.96 -26.17
CA ARG A 74 16.35 11.26 -27.36
C ARG A 74 15.57 10.87 -28.62
N LYS A 75 14.95 11.89 -29.23
CA LYS A 75 14.55 11.88 -30.64
C LYS A 75 15.73 12.48 -31.42
N THR A 76 16.28 11.70 -32.36
CA THR A 76 16.75 12.04 -33.73
C THR A 76 17.58 10.88 -34.23
#